data_AF-A0A1G1PTE1-F1
#
_entry.id   AF-A0A1G1PTE1-F1
#
_cell.length_a   1.000
_cell.length_b   1.000
_cell.length_c   1.000
_cell.angle_alpha   90.00
_cell.angle_beta   90.00
_cell.angle_gamma   90.00
#
_symmetry.space_group_name_H-M   'P 1'
#
loop_
_entity.id
_entity.type
_entity.pdbx_description
1 polymer ?
#
loop_
_entity_poly.entity_id
_entity_poly.type
_entity_poly.pdbx_seq_one_letter_code
_entity_poly.pdbx_strand_id
1 'polypeptide(L)'
;MPELGSGKKAVALLVVMATILVVMGLTSAILNIVSSHYRLTHHQVSRIQAYYASMAGINYAYEKLRTNDSAWKPADDETKTFFLCRVLDNCPPAPAGASSNKIEESNFPVSIQSVKIEVIGKDVSNCNPPPDDTGFCIKAAANYAYTNPP
;
A
#
# COMPACT_ATOMS: atom_id res chain seq x y z
N MET A 1 -35.36 -53.86 35.27
CA MET A 1 -34.30 -52.86 35.48
C MET A 1 -33.06 -53.33 34.73
N PRO A 2 -32.80 -52.85 33.50
CA PRO A 2 -31.61 -53.26 32.76
C PRO A 2 -30.45 -52.31 33.08
N GLU A 3 -29.73 -52.61 34.16
CA GLU A 3 -28.42 -52.04 34.48
C GLU A 3 -27.34 -53.01 34.02
N LEU A 4 -26.82 -52.87 32.78
CA LEU A 4 -25.47 -53.37 32.43
C LEU A 4 -24.96 -52.99 31.01
N GLY A 5 -25.63 -52.10 30.28
CA GLY A 5 -25.20 -51.68 28.92
C GLY A 5 -24.67 -50.25 28.79
N SER A 6 -24.78 -49.44 29.85
CA SER A 6 -24.63 -47.97 29.77
C SER A 6 -23.17 -47.48 29.88
N GLY A 7 -22.31 -48.19 30.63
CA GLY A 7 -20.94 -47.75 30.91
C GLY A 7 -20.07 -47.59 29.65
N LYS A 8 -20.19 -48.51 28.69
CA LYS A 8 -19.43 -48.44 27.42
C LYS A 8 -19.89 -47.28 26.53
N LYS A 9 -21.19 -46.96 26.54
CA LYS A 9 -21.76 -45.85 25.77
C LYS A 9 -21.42 -44.49 26.40
N ALA A 10 -21.46 -44.40 27.73
CA ALA A 10 -21.05 -43.22 28.46
C ALA A 10 -19.55 -42.92 28.28
N VAL A 11 -18.70 -43.95 28.35
CA VAL A 11 -17.25 -43.81 28.09
C VAL A 11 -16.98 -43.37 26.65
N ALA A 12 -17.67 -43.95 25.66
CA ALA A 12 -17.54 -43.51 24.27
C ALA A 12 -17.95 -42.05 24.08
N LEU A 13 -19.04 -41.60 24.72
CA LEU A 13 -19.50 -40.22 24.64
C LEU A 13 -18.53 -39.24 25.30
N LEU A 14 -17.92 -39.62 26.43
CA LEU A 14 -16.91 -38.83 27.12
C LEU A 14 -15.63 -38.68 26.28
N VAL A 15 -15.18 -39.77 25.63
CA VAL A 15 -14.03 -39.73 24.71
C VAL A 15 -14.32 -38.79 23.54
N VAL A 16 -15.50 -38.89 22.92
CA VAL A 16 -15.87 -37.99 21.82
C VAL A 16 -15.90 -36.53 22.30
N MET A 17 -16.47 -36.25 23.46
CA MET A 17 -16.52 -34.89 23.98
C MET A 17 -15.12 -34.33 24.26
N ALA A 18 -14.22 -35.13 24.85
CA ALA A 18 -12.84 -34.74 25.09
C ALA A 18 -12.11 -34.45 23.78
N THR A 19 -12.30 -35.28 22.75
CA THR A 19 -11.68 -35.02 21.43
C THR A 19 -12.17 -33.72 20.80
N ILE A 20 -13.46 -33.40 20.91
CA ILE A 20 -14.01 -32.13 20.40
C ILE A 20 -13.39 -30.93 21.13
N LEU A 21 -13.25 -30.99 22.46
CA LEU A 21 -12.61 -29.92 23.24
C LEU A 21 -11.15 -29.71 22.84
N VAL A 22 -10.40 -30.79 22.62
CA VAL A 22 -9.01 -30.71 22.16
C VAL A 22 -8.93 -30.06 20.77
N VAL A 23 -9.78 -30.50 19.83
CA VAL A 23 -9.81 -29.92 18.47
C VAL A 23 -10.19 -28.43 18.50
N MET A 24 -11.15 -28.03 19.33
CA MET A 24 -11.51 -26.61 19.49
C MET A 24 -10.37 -25.77 20.06
N GLY A 25 -9.63 -26.30 21.03
CA GLY A 25 -8.46 -25.63 21.61
C GLY A 25 -7.36 -25.42 20.56
N LEU A 26 -7.03 -26.46 19.80
CA LEU A 26 -6.06 -26.38 18.70
C LEU A 26 -6.49 -25.40 17.61
N THR A 27 -7.76 -25.44 17.21
CA THR A 27 -8.28 -24.54 16.16
C THR A 27 -8.21 -23.09 16.60
N SER A 28 -8.55 -22.78 17.86
CA SER A 28 -8.42 -21.44 18.43
C SER A 28 -6.97 -20.94 18.45
N ALA A 29 -6.02 -21.82 18.80
CA ALA A 29 -4.60 -21.48 18.78
C ALA A 29 -4.09 -21.18 17.36
N ILE A 30 -4.48 -21.99 16.38
CA ILE A 30 -4.11 -21.78 14.96
C ILE A 30 -4.70 -20.46 14.45
N LEU A 31 -5.97 -20.19 14.72
CA LEU A 31 -6.62 -18.93 14.35
C LEU A 31 -5.90 -17.71 14.92
N ASN A 32 -5.44 -17.78 16.17
CA ASN A 32 -4.66 -16.70 16.80
C ASN A 32 -3.27 -16.49 16.17
N ILE A 33 -2.61 -17.56 15.75
CA ILE A 33 -1.31 -17.47 15.05
C ILE A 33 -1.50 -16.87 13.65
N VAL A 34 -2.50 -17.35 12.90
CA VAL A 34 -2.79 -16.87 11.55
C VAL A 34 -3.22 -15.39 11.55
N SER A 35 -4.07 -14.98 12.50
CA SER A 35 -4.49 -13.58 12.63
C SER A 35 -3.32 -12.65 12.95
N SER A 36 -2.34 -13.13 13.72
CA SER A 36 -1.10 -12.39 14.01
C SER A 36 -0.25 -12.18 12.76
N HIS A 37 -0.18 -13.17 11.86
CA HIS A 37 0.52 -13.04 10.57
C HIS A 37 -0.23 -12.19 9.53
N TYR A 38 -1.56 -12.12 9.60
CA TYR A 38 -2.37 -11.29 8.70
C TYR A 38 -2.07 -9.79 8.83
N ARG A 39 -1.91 -9.27 10.05
CA ARG A 39 -1.56 -7.85 10.27
C ARG A 39 -0.16 -7.52 9.75
N LEU A 40 0.80 -8.43 9.94
CA LEU A 40 2.18 -8.24 9.51
C LEU A 40 2.29 -8.23 7.98
N THR A 41 1.59 -9.14 7.31
CA THR A 41 1.57 -9.23 5.84
C THR A 41 0.91 -8.00 5.21
N HIS A 42 -0.16 -7.48 5.80
CA HIS A 42 -0.82 -6.27 5.29
C HIS A 42 0.12 -5.06 5.26
N HIS A 43 0.92 -4.84 6.31
CA HIS A 43 1.90 -3.75 6.33
C HIS A 43 2.96 -3.90 5.23
N GLN A 44 3.48 -5.12 5.03
CA GLN A 44 4.46 -5.38 3.98
C GLN A 44 3.87 -5.19 2.58
N VAL A 45 2.63 -5.65 2.36
CA VAL A 45 1.90 -5.48 1.09
C VAL A 45 1.65 -4.00 0.80
N SER A 46 1.23 -3.20 1.78
CA SER A 46 1.04 -1.76 1.59
C SER A 46 2.33 -1.06 1.18
N ARG A 47 3.47 -1.44 1.76
CA ARG A 47 4.78 -0.88 1.40
C ARG A 47 5.17 -1.25 -0.04
N ILE A 48 4.92 -2.48 -0.47
CA ILE A 48 5.18 -2.92 -1.85
C ILE A 48 4.28 -2.17 -2.83
N GLN A 49 3.01 -2.04 -2.53
CA GLN A 49 2.06 -1.27 -3.35
C GLN A 49 2.50 0.20 -3.48
N ALA A 50 2.91 0.82 -2.38
CA ALA A 50 3.43 2.19 -2.38
C ALA A 50 4.68 2.35 -3.27
N TYR A 51 5.59 1.37 -3.25
CA TYR A 51 6.78 1.36 -4.09
C TYR A 51 6.44 1.23 -5.59
N TYR A 52 5.54 0.32 -5.96
CA TYR A 52 5.14 0.20 -7.37
C TYR A 52 4.35 1.41 -7.86
N ALA A 53 3.55 2.04 -7.00
CA ALA A 53 2.83 3.26 -7.34
C ALA A 53 3.76 4.47 -7.52
N SER A 54 4.80 4.61 -6.69
CA SER A 54 5.80 5.67 -6.91
C SER A 54 6.58 5.44 -8.21
N MET A 55 6.92 4.18 -8.52
CA MET A 55 7.58 3.83 -9.78
C MET A 55 6.68 4.10 -11.00
N ALA A 56 5.38 3.80 -10.92
CA ALA A 56 4.41 4.17 -11.94
C ALA A 56 4.30 5.70 -12.09
N GLY A 57 4.31 6.44 -10.98
CA GLY A 57 4.32 7.91 -10.98
C GLY A 57 5.55 8.50 -11.68
N ILE A 58 6.74 7.93 -11.47
CA ILE A 58 7.97 8.32 -12.18
C ILE A 58 7.83 8.07 -13.69
N ASN A 59 7.36 6.88 -14.08
CA ASN A 59 7.15 6.56 -15.50
C ASN A 59 6.12 7.49 -16.16
N TYR A 60 5.07 7.85 -15.44
CA TYR A 60 4.07 8.81 -15.90
C TYR A 60 4.67 10.20 -16.10
N ALA A 61 5.43 10.70 -15.12
CA ALA A 61 6.14 11.97 -15.24
C ALA A 61 7.14 11.96 -16.41
N TYR A 62 7.85 10.84 -16.58
CA TYR A 62 8.77 10.65 -17.69
C TYR A 62 8.06 10.70 -19.04
N GLU A 63 6.94 10.00 -19.20
CA GLU A 63 6.16 10.04 -20.44
C GLU A 63 5.68 11.47 -20.75
N LYS A 64 5.27 12.23 -19.72
CA LYS A 64 4.86 13.63 -19.89
C LYS A 64 6.00 14.53 -20.32
N LEU A 65 7.18 14.36 -19.74
CA LEU A 65 8.40 15.07 -20.14
C LEU A 65 8.82 14.68 -21.57
N ARG A 66 8.71 13.41 -21.93
CA ARG A 66 8.98 12.90 -23.28
C ARG A 66 8.04 13.49 -24.32
N THR A 67 6.76 13.68 -23.98
CA THR A 67 5.77 14.37 -24.84
C THR A 67 5.93 15.89 -24.87
N ASN A 68 6.94 16.44 -24.17
CA ASN A 68 7.26 17.87 -24.09
C ASN A 68 6.10 18.72 -23.54
N ASP A 69 5.38 18.18 -22.56
CA ASP A 69 4.28 18.88 -21.88
C ASP A 69 4.84 20.03 -21.01
N SER A 70 4.44 21.26 -21.35
CA SER A 70 4.89 22.48 -20.67
C SER A 70 4.44 22.58 -19.21
N ALA A 71 3.38 21.86 -18.83
CA ALA A 71 2.94 21.79 -17.45
C ALA A 71 3.97 21.05 -16.58
N TRP A 72 4.62 20.02 -17.13
CA TRP A 72 5.54 19.12 -16.41
C TRP A 72 6.99 19.58 -16.40
N LYS A 73 7.39 20.39 -17.37
CA LYS A 73 8.75 20.92 -17.46
C LYS A 73 8.96 22.05 -16.43
N PRO A 74 9.86 21.90 -15.44
CA PRO A 74 10.25 22.99 -14.56
C PRO A 74 11.21 23.97 -15.29
N ALA A 75 11.28 25.22 -14.83
CA ALA A 75 12.38 26.10 -15.18
C ALA A 75 13.70 25.60 -14.55
N ASP A 76 14.85 26.11 -15.00
CA ASP A 76 16.19 25.58 -14.68
C ASP A 76 16.52 25.54 -13.17
N ASP A 77 15.79 26.28 -12.32
CA ASP A 77 15.93 26.30 -10.86
C ASP A 77 14.58 26.08 -10.12
N GLU A 78 13.57 25.56 -10.81
CA GLU A 78 12.24 25.32 -10.23
C GLU A 78 12.04 23.85 -9.87
N THR A 79 11.27 23.59 -8.80
CA THR A 79 10.71 22.27 -8.51
C THR A 79 9.20 22.32 -8.72
N LYS A 80 8.71 21.52 -9.68
CA LYS A 80 7.28 21.33 -9.87
C LYS A 80 6.81 20.09 -9.11
N THR A 81 5.75 20.25 -8.33
CA THR A 81 5.19 19.15 -7.55
C THR A 81 3.84 18.73 -8.12
N PHE A 82 3.64 17.43 -8.28
CA PHE A 82 2.40 16.82 -8.74
C PHE A 82 1.89 15.86 -7.68
N PHE A 83 0.59 15.88 -7.44
CA PHE A 83 -0.06 14.93 -6.54
C PHE A 83 -1.04 14.09 -7.34
N LEU A 84 -0.73 12.81 -7.42
CA LEU A 84 -1.59 11.78 -7.98
C LEU A 84 -2.45 11.23 -6.84
N CYS A 85 -3.77 11.37 -6.95
CA CYS A 85 -4.69 10.91 -5.93
C CYS A 85 -5.87 10.20 -6.57
N ARG A 86 -6.48 9.28 -5.84
CA ARG A 86 -7.71 8.62 -6.29
C ARG A 86 -8.89 9.58 -6.39
N VAL A 87 -8.97 10.52 -5.45
CA VAL A 87 -10.02 11.55 -5.36
C VAL A 87 -9.33 12.88 -5.05
N LEU A 88 -9.65 13.94 -5.79
CA LEU A 88 -8.99 15.25 -5.68
C LEU A 88 -9.13 15.90 -4.30
N ASP A 89 -10.26 15.63 -3.63
CA ASP A 89 -10.57 16.15 -2.28
C ASP A 89 -9.69 15.53 -1.19
N ASN A 90 -9.14 14.33 -1.43
CA ASN A 90 -8.26 13.62 -0.50
C ASN A 90 -6.76 13.90 -0.75
N CYS A 91 -6.43 14.73 -1.75
CA CYS A 91 -5.04 15.11 -1.97
C CYS A 91 -4.53 16.01 -0.84
N PRO A 92 -3.30 15.77 -0.34
CA PRO A 92 -2.68 16.70 0.60
C PRO A 92 -2.57 18.11 -0.02
N PRO A 93 -2.63 19.16 0.81
CA PRO A 93 -2.41 20.51 0.34
C PRO A 93 -1.00 20.64 -0.23
N ALA A 94 -0.89 21.45 -1.28
CA ALA A 94 0.38 21.91 -1.83
C ALA A 94 1.30 22.42 -0.72
N PRO A 95 2.60 22.06 -0.69
CA PRO A 95 3.55 22.75 0.16
C PRO A 95 3.61 24.23 -0.26
N ALA A 96 3.68 25.13 0.73
CA ALA A 96 3.70 26.57 0.50
C ALA A 96 4.85 26.96 -0.44
N GLY A 97 4.52 27.59 -1.57
CA GLY A 97 5.50 28.01 -2.59
C GLY A 97 5.73 27.01 -3.74
N ALA A 98 5.03 25.88 -3.79
CA ALA A 98 5.11 24.94 -4.92
C ALA A 98 3.88 25.04 -5.84
N SER A 99 4.11 25.06 -7.15
CA SER A 99 3.06 24.79 -8.15
C SER A 99 2.63 23.33 -7.97
N SER A 100 1.36 23.12 -7.58
CA SER A 100 0.81 21.80 -7.27
C SER A 100 -0.31 21.46 -8.23
N ASN A 101 -0.05 20.51 -9.11
CA ASN A 101 -1.09 19.97 -9.98
C ASN A 101 -1.62 18.68 -9.37
N LYS A 102 -2.93 18.65 -9.10
CA LYS A 102 -3.62 17.46 -8.62
C LYS A 102 -4.16 16.69 -9.83
N ILE A 103 -3.87 15.41 -9.89
CA ILE A 103 -4.30 14.52 -10.96
C ILE A 103 -5.13 13.42 -10.33
N GLU A 104 -6.39 13.32 -10.78
CA GLU A 104 -7.28 12.26 -10.38
C GLU A 104 -6.95 10.99 -11.18
N GLU A 105 -6.65 9.91 -10.48
CA GLU A 105 -6.38 8.62 -11.10
C GLU A 105 -7.19 7.54 -10.37
N SER A 106 -8.30 7.15 -11.02
CA SER A 106 -9.26 6.20 -10.49
C SER A 106 -8.69 4.80 -10.27
N ASN A 107 -7.56 4.47 -10.92
CA ASN A 107 -6.92 3.16 -10.87
C ASN A 107 -6.02 2.93 -9.65
N PHE A 108 -5.86 3.92 -8.74
CA PHE A 108 -5.05 3.69 -7.54
C PHE A 108 -5.69 2.67 -6.60
N PRO A 109 -4.91 1.72 -6.04
CA PRO A 109 -5.39 0.83 -5.00
C PRO A 109 -5.78 1.62 -3.75
N VAL A 110 -6.82 1.15 -3.04
CA VAL A 110 -7.42 1.83 -1.87
C VAL A 110 -6.42 2.11 -0.73
N SER A 111 -5.35 1.33 -0.65
CA SER A 111 -4.27 1.48 0.34
C SER A 111 -3.37 2.70 0.10
N ILE A 112 -3.38 3.25 -1.11
CA ILE A 112 -2.54 4.39 -1.50
C ILE A 112 -3.40 5.65 -1.49
N GLN A 113 -3.05 6.60 -0.62
CA GLN A 113 -3.81 7.83 -0.48
C GLN A 113 -3.39 8.86 -1.53
N SER A 114 -2.08 9.02 -1.73
CA SER A 114 -1.52 9.90 -2.76
C SER A 114 -0.11 9.51 -3.14
N VAL A 115 0.30 9.84 -4.36
CA VAL A 115 1.69 9.81 -4.81
C VAL A 115 2.11 11.23 -5.15
N LYS A 116 3.10 11.74 -4.42
CA LYS A 116 3.77 13.00 -4.68
C LYS A 116 4.89 12.75 -5.69
N ILE A 117 4.90 13.48 -6.80
CA ILE A 117 5.99 13.49 -7.78
C ILE A 117 6.60 14.88 -7.78
N GLU A 118 7.92 14.97 -7.69
CA GLU A 118 8.67 16.21 -7.81
C GLU A 118 9.56 16.13 -9.05
N VAL A 119 9.42 17.10 -9.94
CA VAL A 119 10.31 17.29 -11.09
C VAL A 119 11.17 18.51 -10.81
N ILE A 120 12.48 18.30 -10.68
CA ILE A 120 13.48 19.30 -10.28
C ILE A 120 14.32 19.66 -11.50
N GLY A 121 14.45 20.95 -11.80
CA GLY A 121 15.40 21.46 -12.78
C GLY A 121 16.86 21.36 -12.31
N LYS A 122 17.76 20.96 -13.21
CA LYS A 122 19.24 21.12 -13.21
C LYS A 122 20.06 20.82 -11.93
N ASP A 123 19.48 20.22 -10.90
CA ASP A 123 20.22 19.73 -9.73
C ASP A 123 20.27 18.19 -9.75
N VAL A 124 21.34 17.67 -10.35
CA VAL A 124 21.62 16.23 -10.58
C VAL A 124 22.37 15.57 -9.42
N SER A 125 22.67 16.30 -8.35
CA SER A 125 23.56 15.83 -7.28
C SER A 125 23.01 14.65 -6.46
N ASN A 126 21.69 14.41 -6.48
CA ASN A 126 21.02 13.41 -5.61
C ASN A 126 19.92 12.61 -6.32
N CYS A 127 19.99 12.45 -7.65
CA CYS A 127 18.92 11.80 -8.41
C CYS A 127 19.45 10.79 -9.43
N ASN A 128 18.63 9.80 -9.75
CA ASN A 128 18.89 8.92 -10.88
C ASN A 128 18.40 9.65 -12.14
N PRO A 129 19.31 10.21 -12.98
CA PRO A 129 18.88 10.99 -14.13
C PRO A 129 18.15 10.09 -15.14
N PRO A 130 17.15 10.61 -15.86
CA PRO A 130 16.59 9.90 -17.00
C PRO A 130 17.69 9.68 -18.06
N PRO A 131 17.64 8.59 -18.84
CA PRO A 131 18.67 8.22 -19.81
C PRO A 131 18.86 9.21 -20.99
N ASP A 132 17.99 10.20 -21.15
CA ASP A 132 17.99 11.14 -22.28
C ASP A 132 18.74 12.46 -22.03
N ASP A 133 19.57 12.53 -20.97
CA ASP A 133 20.45 13.68 -20.69
C ASP A 133 19.72 15.04 -20.60
N THR A 134 18.42 15.01 -20.28
CA THR A 134 17.54 16.18 -20.33
C THR A 134 17.78 17.19 -19.20
N GLY A 135 18.70 16.93 -18.28
CA GLY A 135 19.03 17.82 -17.16
C GLY A 135 17.91 17.98 -16.11
N PHE A 136 16.95 17.06 -16.06
CA PHE A 136 15.86 17.07 -15.08
C PHE A 136 15.97 15.89 -14.11
N CYS A 137 15.64 16.11 -12.85
CA CYS A 137 15.51 15.05 -11.85
C CYS A 137 14.03 14.79 -11.55
N ILE A 138 13.64 13.51 -11.43
CA ILE A 138 12.31 13.09 -10.99
C ILE A 138 12.44 12.35 -9.66
N LYS A 139 11.68 12.78 -8.65
CA LYS A 139 11.51 12.08 -7.38
C LYS A 139 10.04 11.74 -7.20
N ALA A 140 9.75 10.59 -6.61
CA ALA A 140 8.38 10.25 -6.24
C ALA A 140 8.34 9.67 -4.83
N ALA A 141 7.35 10.10 -4.06
CA ALA A 141 7.07 9.64 -2.71
C ALA A 141 5.57 9.28 -2.61
N ALA A 142 5.28 8.05 -2.22
CA ALA A 142 3.91 7.60 -2.00
C ALA A 142 3.54 7.76 -0.52
N ASN A 143 2.40 8.41 -0.25
CA ASN A 143 1.77 8.41 1.05
C ASN A 143 0.70 7.31 1.07
N TYR A 144 0.89 6.34 1.94
CA TYR A 144 -0.03 5.23 2.14
C TYR A 144 -0.48 5.22 3.60
N ALA A 145 -1.77 4.98 3.84
CA ALA A 145 -2.29 4.79 5.17
C ALA A 145 -2.66 3.33 5.39
N TYR A 146 -2.27 2.83 6.55
CA TYR A 146 -2.74 1.56 7.05
C TYR A 146 -4.15 1.77 7.62
N THR A 147 -5.19 1.60 6.80
CA THR A 147 -6.55 1.46 7.31
C THR A 147 -6.71 0.02 7.78
N ASN A 148 -6.93 -0.19 9.09
CA ASN A 148 -7.37 -1.50 9.56
C ASN A 148 -8.66 -1.86 8.80
N PRO A 149 -8.76 -3.03 8.15
CA PRO A 149 -10.05 -3.51 7.70
C PRO A 149 -10.98 -3.69 8.94
N PRO A 150 -12.29 -3.42 8.80
CA PRO A 150 -13.26 -3.65 9.87
C PRO A 150 -13.30 -5.11 10.34
#